data_AF-A0A836MD30-F1
#
_entry.id   AF-A0A836MD30-F1
#
_cell.length_a   1.000
_cell.length_b   1.000
_cell.length_c   1.000
_cell.angle_alpha   90.00
_cell.angle_beta   90.00
_cell.angle_gamma   90.00
#
_symmetry.space_group_name_H-M   'P 1'
#
loop_
_entity.id
_entity.type
_entity.pdbx_description
1 polymer ?
#
loop_
_entity_poly.entity_id
_entity_poly.type
_entity_poly.pdbx_seq_one_letter_code
_entity_poly.pdbx_strand_id
1 'polypeptide(L)'
;MNITKILATLISFGLSYLASYLMLLGSGFFPTPEISNVLLLVLVILFANASKKAFFYLLLPIVTLYALYTPVGLTFGPPSYQYVASVFATDIQESKEFFSQIPLINFVACTGIFILLLGFRFISQKWQIQFHKNKTFLALGIALVFISTPPFKFLQEGSSAISKVKAELDRLNSMSIQSEWRTSQLNAESRYDDYILVIGESARKDYHHAYGYPAENTPFMSSANGILIDGLTAGGTNTIASLKLMLTKPDTEKWEGEYSLGMIDLIKSAGIKTYWLSNQGYLGTFDTPVSSLANKSDEKLFLKSGDSFHQNISDFDLLPKFEHIIEQKTHSK
;
A
#
# COMPACT_ATOMS: atom_id res chain seq x y z
N MET A 1 -37.82 12.48 24.88
CA MET A 1 -38.24 11.96 23.55
C MET A 1 -39.15 10.77 23.80
N ASN A 2 -40.34 10.73 23.21
CA ASN A 2 -41.31 9.63 23.42
C ASN A 2 -40.68 8.30 22.96
N ILE A 3 -40.74 7.22 23.76
CA ILE A 3 -40.12 5.91 23.49
C ILE A 3 -40.48 5.40 22.10
N THR A 4 -41.73 5.60 21.68
CA THR A 4 -42.22 5.19 20.36
C THR A 4 -41.51 5.94 19.22
N LYS A 5 -41.16 7.21 19.42
CA LYS A 5 -40.38 7.99 18.44
C LYS A 5 -38.93 7.50 18.35
N ILE A 6 -38.35 7.04 19.46
CA ILE A 6 -37.01 6.44 19.48
C ILE A 6 -37.00 5.14 18.67
N LEU A 7 -37.95 4.24 18.96
CA LEU A 7 -38.12 2.99 18.23
C LEU A 7 -38.36 3.24 16.73
N ALA A 8 -39.24 4.17 16.37
CA ALA A 8 -39.47 4.54 14.98
C ALA A 8 -38.20 5.09 14.29
N THR A 9 -37.34 5.80 15.03
CA THR A 9 -36.06 6.30 14.50
C THR A 9 -35.09 5.17 14.22
N LEU A 10 -34.96 4.20 15.14
CA LEU A 10 -34.11 3.02 14.94
C LEU A 10 -34.60 2.15 13.78
N ILE A 11 -35.91 1.92 13.68
CA ILE A 11 -36.51 1.15 12.57
C ILE A 11 -36.28 1.89 11.25
N SER A 12 -36.53 3.20 11.21
CA SER A 12 -36.29 4.02 10.01
C SER A 12 -34.82 3.94 9.57
N PHE A 13 -33.87 4.07 10.49
CA PHE A 13 -32.46 3.90 10.19
C PHE A 13 -32.15 2.49 9.66
N GLY A 14 -32.65 1.43 10.32
CA GLY A 14 -32.47 0.05 9.89
C GLY A 14 -33.02 -0.22 8.49
N LEU A 15 -34.19 0.31 8.15
CA LEU A 15 -34.74 0.21 6.79
C LEU A 15 -33.87 0.91 5.75
N SER A 16 -33.36 2.11 6.05
CA SER A 16 -32.44 2.81 5.15
C SER A 16 -31.10 2.07 4.99
N TYR A 17 -30.62 1.42 6.06
CA TYR A 17 -29.41 0.61 6.05
C TYR A 17 -29.59 -0.64 5.18
N LEU A 18 -30.68 -1.39 5.39
CA LEU A 18 -30.99 -2.57 4.58
C LEU A 18 -31.19 -2.22 3.11
N ALA A 19 -31.90 -1.12 2.81
CA ALA A 19 -32.05 -0.64 1.43
C ALA A 19 -30.68 -0.32 0.81
N SER A 20 -29.83 0.42 1.52
CA SER A 20 -28.49 0.79 1.05
C SER A 20 -27.60 -0.44 0.84
N TYR A 21 -27.63 -1.39 1.77
CA TYR A 21 -26.88 -2.65 1.67
C TYR A 21 -27.33 -3.45 0.45
N LEU A 22 -28.64 -3.60 0.25
CA LEU A 22 -29.19 -4.36 -0.87
C LEU A 22 -28.90 -3.67 -2.22
N MET A 23 -28.92 -2.33 -2.27
CA MET A 23 -28.54 -1.56 -3.46
C MET A 23 -27.06 -1.77 -3.81
N LEU A 24 -26.15 -1.69 -2.83
CA LEU A 24 -24.71 -1.90 -3.08
C LEU A 24 -24.43 -3.34 -3.49
N LEU A 25 -25.03 -4.32 -2.82
CA LEU A 25 -24.94 -5.73 -3.19
C LEU A 25 -25.49 -5.96 -4.61
N GLY A 26 -26.68 -5.43 -4.88
CA GLY A 26 -27.37 -5.52 -6.17
C GLY A 26 -26.65 -4.83 -7.32
N SER A 27 -25.73 -3.90 -7.04
CA SER A 27 -24.91 -3.28 -8.08
C SER A 27 -23.87 -4.23 -8.68
N GLY A 28 -23.58 -5.36 -8.02
CA GLY A 28 -22.56 -6.31 -8.44
C GLY A 28 -21.11 -5.86 -8.19
N PHE A 29 -20.87 -4.57 -7.92
CA PHE A 29 -19.54 -4.05 -7.58
C PHE A 29 -19.05 -4.48 -6.18
N PHE A 30 -19.98 -4.73 -5.26
CA PHE A 30 -19.68 -4.96 -3.86
C PHE A 30 -20.32 -6.27 -3.37
N PRO A 31 -19.71 -7.44 -3.61
CA PRO A 31 -20.22 -8.73 -3.11
C PRO A 31 -20.32 -8.77 -1.58
N THR A 32 -19.39 -8.07 -0.91
CA THR A 32 -19.41 -7.82 0.53
C THR A 32 -19.32 -6.31 0.77
N PRO A 33 -20.45 -5.58 0.77
CA PRO A 33 -20.45 -4.14 0.94
C PRO A 33 -19.78 -3.72 2.25
N GLU A 34 -18.74 -2.90 2.16
CA GLU A 34 -18.10 -2.31 3.33
C GLU A 34 -19.09 -1.41 4.10
N ILE A 35 -18.99 -1.43 5.42
CA ILE A 35 -19.89 -0.66 6.31
C ILE A 35 -19.81 0.84 6.00
N SER A 36 -18.63 1.37 5.66
CA SER A 36 -18.40 2.75 5.24
C SER A 36 -19.29 3.14 4.05
N ASN A 37 -19.26 2.34 2.98
CA ASN A 37 -20.03 2.57 1.75
C ASN A 37 -21.54 2.50 2.00
N VAL A 38 -21.97 1.53 2.82
CA VAL A 38 -23.39 1.41 3.20
C VAL A 38 -23.84 2.66 3.97
N LEU A 39 -23.05 3.11 4.95
CA LEU A 39 -23.38 4.29 5.73
C LEU A 39 -23.38 5.58 4.90
N LEU A 40 -22.50 5.71 3.90
CA LEU A 40 -22.52 6.85 2.97
C LEU A 40 -23.83 6.90 2.18
N LEU A 41 -24.30 5.76 1.65
CA LEU A 41 -25.57 5.70 0.92
C LEU A 41 -26.78 5.91 1.85
N VAL A 42 -26.71 5.45 3.10
CA VAL A 42 -27.70 5.79 4.15
C VAL A 42 -27.79 7.30 4.33
N LEU A 43 -26.66 8.01 4.44
CA LEU A 43 -26.66 9.48 4.57
C LEU A 43 -27.37 10.14 3.38
N VAL A 44 -27.11 9.68 2.14
CA VAL A 44 -27.80 10.19 0.94
C VAL A 44 -29.32 10.02 1.05
N ILE A 45 -29.79 8.82 1.44
CA ILE A 45 -31.23 8.55 1.64
C ILE A 45 -31.82 9.49 2.71
N LEU A 46 -31.14 9.62 3.85
CA LEU A 46 -31.61 10.42 4.98
C LEU A 46 -31.68 11.92 4.64
N PHE A 47 -30.69 12.46 3.94
CA PHE A 47 -30.68 13.87 3.52
C PHE A 47 -31.68 14.15 2.40
N ALA A 48 -31.78 13.27 1.40
CA ALA A 48 -32.76 13.45 0.32
C ALA A 48 -34.20 13.35 0.86
N ASN A 49 -34.45 12.55 1.91
CA ASN A 49 -35.75 12.48 2.55
C ASN A 49 -36.16 13.76 3.30
N ALA A 50 -35.22 14.67 3.61
CA ALA A 50 -35.54 15.96 4.22
C ALA A 50 -36.41 16.86 3.33
N SER A 51 -36.37 16.66 2.00
CA SER A 51 -37.17 17.42 1.04
C SER A 51 -38.02 16.48 0.18
N LYS A 52 -39.32 16.77 0.05
CA LYS A 52 -40.21 16.00 -0.85
C LYS A 52 -39.69 16.02 -2.29
N LYS A 53 -39.19 17.17 -2.76
CA LYS A 53 -38.64 17.30 -4.11
C LYS A 53 -37.36 16.46 -4.28
N ALA A 54 -36.42 16.54 -3.33
CA ALA A 54 -35.19 15.75 -3.41
C ALA A 54 -35.48 14.25 -3.33
N PHE A 55 -36.43 13.82 -2.49
CA PHE A 55 -36.81 12.42 -2.43
C PHE A 55 -37.35 11.89 -3.77
N PHE A 56 -38.29 12.59 -4.40
CA PHE A 56 -38.94 12.09 -5.63
C PHE A 56 -38.15 12.38 -6.92
N TYR A 57 -37.45 13.50 -7.01
CA TYR A 57 -36.75 13.90 -8.24
C TYR A 57 -35.26 13.59 -8.26
N LEU A 58 -34.65 13.30 -7.10
CA LEU A 58 -33.23 12.95 -7.01
C LEU A 58 -33.05 11.51 -6.52
N LEU A 59 -33.58 11.17 -5.35
CA LEU A 59 -33.33 9.85 -4.74
C LEU A 59 -34.07 8.72 -5.47
N LEU A 60 -35.36 8.89 -5.75
CA LEU A 60 -36.16 7.83 -6.36
C LEU A 60 -35.60 7.38 -7.73
N PRO A 61 -35.21 8.28 -8.67
CA PRO A 61 -34.56 7.85 -9.91
C PRO A 61 -33.28 7.04 -9.70
N ILE A 62 -32.41 7.47 -8.77
CA ILE A 62 -31.17 6.74 -8.45
C ILE A 62 -31.50 5.35 -7.90
N VAL A 63 -32.43 5.27 -6.94
CA VAL A 63 -32.86 3.99 -6.37
C VAL A 63 -33.50 3.09 -7.42
N THR A 64 -34.28 3.65 -8.36
CA THR A 64 -34.86 2.90 -9.47
C THR A 64 -33.77 2.30 -10.36
N LEU A 65 -32.71 3.04 -10.68
CA LEU A 65 -31.59 2.49 -11.46
C LEU A 65 -30.92 1.31 -10.73
N TYR A 66 -30.65 1.46 -9.43
CA TYR A 66 -30.11 0.36 -8.62
C TYR A 66 -31.06 -0.84 -8.56
N ALA A 67 -32.35 -0.61 -8.30
CA ALA A 67 -33.34 -1.66 -8.15
C ALA A 67 -33.54 -2.45 -9.46
N LEU A 68 -33.64 -1.75 -10.59
CA LEU A 68 -33.79 -2.38 -11.91
C LEU A 68 -32.55 -3.19 -12.31
N TYR A 69 -31.35 -2.73 -11.94
CA TYR A 69 -30.11 -3.46 -12.21
C TYR A 69 -29.87 -4.63 -11.24
N THR A 70 -30.42 -4.57 -10.02
CA THR A 70 -30.21 -5.56 -8.95
C THR A 70 -30.33 -7.02 -9.41
N PRO A 71 -31.36 -7.42 -10.19
CA PRO A 71 -31.47 -8.80 -10.64
C PRO A 71 -30.29 -9.26 -11.48
N VAL A 72 -29.81 -8.39 -12.37
CA VAL A 72 -28.64 -8.62 -13.22
C VAL A 72 -27.37 -8.61 -12.38
N GLY A 73 -27.21 -7.61 -11.51
CA GLY A 73 -25.99 -7.44 -10.73
C GLY A 73 -25.72 -8.55 -9.72
N LEU A 74 -26.76 -9.13 -9.12
CA LEU A 74 -26.63 -10.30 -8.24
C LEU A 74 -26.28 -11.59 -8.98
N THR A 75 -26.67 -11.73 -10.25
CA THR A 75 -26.41 -12.95 -11.05
C THR A 75 -25.08 -12.87 -11.79
N PHE A 76 -24.80 -11.73 -12.41
CA PHE A 76 -23.72 -11.57 -13.38
C PHE A 76 -22.64 -10.58 -12.94
N GLY A 77 -22.87 -9.81 -11.86
CA GLY A 77 -21.88 -8.87 -11.33
C GLY A 77 -22.01 -7.44 -11.89
N PRO A 78 -20.94 -6.64 -11.88
CA PRO A 78 -21.02 -5.21 -12.17
C PRO A 78 -21.43 -4.93 -13.62
N PRO A 79 -22.03 -3.75 -13.92
CA PRO A 79 -22.38 -3.36 -15.27
C PRO A 79 -21.19 -3.48 -16.23
N SER A 80 -21.37 -4.28 -17.27
CA SER A 80 -20.37 -4.48 -18.33
C SER A 80 -20.96 -4.12 -19.68
N TYR A 81 -20.11 -3.83 -20.65
CA TYR A 81 -20.54 -3.57 -22.03
C TYR A 81 -21.44 -4.70 -22.57
N GLN A 82 -21.09 -5.95 -22.25
CA GLN A 82 -21.82 -7.13 -22.70
C GLN A 82 -23.24 -7.17 -22.15
N TYR A 83 -23.43 -6.95 -20.84
CA TYR A 83 -24.76 -6.98 -20.23
C TYR A 83 -25.66 -5.84 -20.71
N VAL A 84 -25.07 -4.66 -20.90
CA VAL A 84 -25.79 -3.52 -21.48
C VAL A 84 -26.16 -3.84 -22.93
N ALA A 85 -25.24 -4.36 -23.73
CA ALA A 85 -25.50 -4.74 -25.12
C ALA A 85 -26.59 -5.81 -25.25
N SER A 86 -26.62 -6.82 -24.37
CA SER A 86 -27.67 -7.87 -24.38
C SER A 86 -29.06 -7.33 -24.07
N VAL A 87 -29.18 -6.30 -23.23
CA VAL A 87 -30.47 -5.62 -22.96
C VAL A 87 -30.90 -4.73 -24.12
N PHE A 88 -29.94 -4.11 -24.83
CA PHE A 88 -30.20 -3.28 -26.01
C PHE A 88 -30.20 -4.07 -27.32
N ALA A 89 -29.97 -5.37 -27.29
CA ALA A 89 -30.07 -6.24 -28.45
C ALA A 89 -31.52 -6.21 -28.96
N THR A 90 -31.68 -6.03 -30.27
CA THR A 90 -33.01 -5.90 -30.90
C THR A 90 -33.79 -7.21 -30.98
N ASP A 91 -33.20 -8.34 -30.57
CA ASP A 91 -33.86 -9.63 -30.56
C ASP A 91 -34.57 -9.89 -29.21
N ILE A 92 -35.91 -9.95 -29.28
CA ILE A 92 -36.77 -10.24 -28.12
C ILE A 92 -36.48 -11.65 -27.56
N GLN A 93 -36.05 -12.58 -28.40
CA GLN A 93 -35.70 -13.94 -27.99
C GLN A 93 -34.44 -13.96 -27.13
N GLU A 94 -33.39 -13.25 -27.55
CA GLU A 94 -32.13 -13.11 -26.81
C GLU A 94 -32.34 -12.43 -25.45
N SER A 95 -33.11 -11.34 -25.43
CA SER A 95 -33.50 -10.68 -24.17
C SER A 95 -34.28 -11.62 -23.24
N LYS A 96 -35.21 -12.42 -23.78
CA LYS A 96 -36.01 -13.36 -22.97
C LYS A 96 -35.16 -14.49 -22.39
N GLU A 97 -34.24 -15.05 -23.18
CA GLU A 97 -33.29 -16.05 -22.71
C GLU A 97 -32.39 -15.47 -21.62
N PHE A 98 -31.88 -14.25 -21.78
CA PHE A 98 -31.10 -13.56 -20.76
C PHE A 98 -31.86 -13.43 -19.42
N PHE A 99 -33.09 -12.91 -19.44
CA PHE A 99 -33.88 -12.78 -18.20
C PHE A 99 -34.27 -14.13 -17.59
N SER A 100 -34.41 -15.20 -18.40
CA SER A 100 -34.73 -16.55 -17.90
C SER A 100 -33.60 -17.18 -17.07
N GLN A 101 -32.35 -16.71 -17.25
CA GLN A 101 -31.19 -17.17 -16.49
C GLN A 101 -31.12 -16.54 -15.08
N ILE A 102 -31.91 -15.50 -14.81
CA ILE A 102 -31.88 -14.79 -13.54
C ILE A 102 -32.79 -15.48 -12.51
N PRO A 103 -32.27 -15.89 -11.34
CA PRO A 103 -33.07 -16.48 -10.28
C PRO A 103 -34.20 -15.55 -9.80
N LEU A 104 -35.40 -16.11 -9.56
CA LEU A 104 -36.57 -15.34 -9.14
C LEU A 104 -36.35 -14.55 -7.82
N ILE A 105 -35.50 -15.08 -6.93
CA ILE A 105 -35.12 -14.41 -5.67
C ILE A 105 -34.43 -13.05 -5.91
N ASN A 106 -33.73 -12.87 -7.03
CA ASN A 106 -33.06 -11.62 -7.35
C ASN A 106 -34.07 -10.54 -7.81
N PHE A 107 -35.21 -10.93 -8.40
CA PHE A 107 -36.33 -10.02 -8.64
C PHE A 107 -37.06 -9.63 -7.35
N VAL A 108 -37.11 -10.53 -6.36
CA VAL A 108 -37.61 -10.18 -5.01
C VAL A 108 -36.70 -9.15 -4.35
N ALA A 109 -35.38 -9.21 -4.56
CA ALA A 109 -34.46 -8.19 -4.07
C ALA A 109 -34.76 -6.79 -4.67
N CYS A 110 -35.04 -6.72 -5.98
CA CYS A 110 -35.48 -5.48 -6.64
C CYS A 110 -36.73 -4.87 -5.99
N THR A 111 -37.79 -5.66 -5.78
CA THR A 111 -39.01 -5.17 -5.12
C THR A 111 -38.77 -4.85 -3.64
N GLY A 112 -37.90 -5.60 -2.98
CA GLY A 112 -37.45 -5.37 -1.61
C GLY A 112 -36.84 -3.98 -1.41
N ILE A 113 -36.01 -3.50 -2.34
CA ILE A 113 -35.42 -2.14 -2.27
C ILE A 113 -36.52 -1.07 -2.21
N PHE A 114 -37.55 -1.16 -3.06
CA PHE A 114 -38.67 -0.22 -3.05
C PHE A 114 -39.49 -0.31 -1.77
N ILE A 115 -39.78 -1.52 -1.29
CA ILE A 115 -40.54 -1.72 -0.04
C ILE A 115 -39.77 -1.11 1.14
N LEU A 116 -38.46 -1.35 1.24
CA LEU A 116 -37.62 -0.80 2.29
C LEU A 116 -37.56 0.74 2.23
N LEU A 117 -37.37 1.33 1.04
CA LEU A 117 -37.31 2.78 0.86
C LEU A 117 -38.66 3.46 1.18
N LEU A 118 -39.77 2.92 0.67
CA LEU A 118 -41.11 3.46 0.90
C LEU A 118 -41.53 3.26 2.36
N GLY A 119 -41.20 2.12 2.97
CA GLY A 119 -41.39 1.87 4.39
C GLY A 119 -40.59 2.85 5.26
N PHE A 120 -39.34 3.10 4.90
CA PHE A 120 -38.50 4.12 5.53
C PHE A 120 -39.17 5.50 5.49
N ARG A 121 -39.63 5.93 4.30
CA ARG A 121 -40.31 7.22 4.13
C ARG A 121 -41.61 7.29 4.92
N PHE A 122 -42.44 6.25 4.87
CA PHE A 122 -43.71 6.19 5.59
C PHE A 122 -43.51 6.36 7.10
N ILE A 123 -42.59 5.59 7.70
CA ILE A 123 -42.29 5.68 9.14
C ILE A 123 -41.68 7.05 9.48
N SER A 124 -40.73 7.53 8.67
CA SER A 124 -40.08 8.83 8.89
C SER A 124 -41.08 9.99 8.89
N GLN A 125 -42.04 10.01 7.95
CA GLN A 125 -43.06 11.05 7.85
C GLN A 125 -44.13 10.92 8.94
N LYS A 126 -44.61 9.70 9.22
CA LYS A 126 -45.61 9.43 10.27
C LYS A 126 -45.16 9.91 11.65
N TRP A 127 -43.88 9.71 11.97
CA TRP A 127 -43.30 10.06 13.27
C TRP A 127 -42.51 11.38 13.28
N GLN A 128 -42.54 12.14 12.18
CA GLN A 128 -41.86 13.43 12.02
C GLN A 128 -40.38 13.35 12.46
N ILE A 129 -39.66 12.37 11.90
CA ILE A 129 -38.25 12.11 12.19
C ILE A 129 -37.39 13.00 11.27
N GLN A 130 -36.60 13.88 11.87
CA GLN A 130 -35.84 14.92 11.16
C GLN A 130 -34.33 14.77 11.43
N PHE A 131 -33.69 13.76 10.83
CA PHE A 131 -32.26 13.48 10.98
C PHE A 131 -31.37 14.70 10.67
N HIS A 132 -31.73 15.47 9.64
CA HIS A 132 -31.00 16.67 9.20
C HIS A 132 -30.94 17.81 10.24
N LYS A 133 -31.82 17.83 11.24
CA LYS A 133 -31.79 18.87 12.29
C LYS A 133 -30.85 18.54 13.45
N ASN A 134 -30.41 17.29 13.57
CA ASN A 134 -29.47 16.90 14.62
C ASN A 134 -28.05 17.27 14.19
N LYS A 135 -27.48 18.29 14.84
CA LYS A 135 -26.13 18.81 14.53
C LYS A 135 -25.04 17.75 14.70
N THR A 136 -25.15 16.89 15.72
CA THR A 136 -24.18 15.80 15.95
C THR A 136 -24.25 14.78 14.83
N PHE A 137 -25.46 14.41 14.40
CA PHE A 137 -25.64 13.49 13.28
C PHE A 137 -25.07 14.07 11.98
N LEU A 138 -25.33 15.35 11.71
CA LEU A 138 -24.76 16.05 10.55
C LEU A 138 -23.23 16.08 10.61
N ALA A 139 -22.64 16.40 11.77
CA ALA A 139 -21.19 16.44 11.94
C ALA A 139 -20.55 15.06 11.71
N LEU A 140 -21.14 13.98 12.25
CA LEU A 140 -20.68 12.61 12.02
C LEU A 140 -20.82 12.20 10.55
N GLY A 141 -21.92 12.59 9.89
CA GLY A 141 -22.12 12.32 8.48
C GLY A 141 -21.10 13.02 7.59
N ILE A 142 -20.81 14.29 7.88
CA ILE A 142 -19.74 15.04 7.22
C ILE A 142 -18.39 14.37 7.49
N ALA A 143 -18.07 14.03 8.74
CA ALA A 143 -16.83 13.35 9.08
C ALA A 143 -16.65 12.03 8.30
N LEU A 144 -17.71 11.23 8.16
CA LEU A 144 -17.68 9.98 7.38
C LEU A 144 -17.38 10.24 5.90
N VAL A 145 -18.01 11.26 5.29
CA VAL A 145 -17.74 11.67 3.91
C VAL A 145 -16.28 12.11 3.78
N PHE A 146 -15.79 12.96 4.68
CA PHE A 146 -14.39 13.41 4.65
C PHE A 146 -13.41 12.26 4.78
N ILE A 147 -13.61 11.35 5.75
CA ILE A 147 -12.77 10.16 5.93
C ILE A 147 -12.74 9.29 4.67
N SER A 148 -13.82 9.25 3.90
CA SER A 148 -13.93 8.39 2.70
C SER A 148 -13.57 9.09 1.39
N THR A 149 -13.06 10.33 1.43
CA THR A 149 -12.81 11.17 0.23
C THR A 149 -11.36 11.65 0.13
N PRO A 150 -10.93 12.16 -1.05
CA PRO A 150 -9.55 12.60 -1.29
C PRO A 150 -8.93 13.55 -0.24
N PRO A 151 -9.66 14.48 0.40
CA PRO A 151 -9.08 15.36 1.41
C PRO A 151 -8.43 14.62 2.60
N PHE A 152 -8.90 13.42 2.94
CA PHE A 152 -8.34 12.62 4.03
C PHE A 152 -7.29 11.60 3.57
N LYS A 153 -7.06 11.51 2.25
CA LYS A 153 -6.08 10.60 1.65
C LYS A 153 -4.67 10.80 2.21
N PHE A 154 -4.28 12.05 2.48
CA PHE A 154 -3.00 12.37 3.15
C PHE A 154 -2.86 11.65 4.51
N LEU A 155 -3.91 11.64 5.33
CA LEU A 155 -3.90 10.99 6.64
C LEU A 155 -3.96 9.46 6.53
N GLN A 156 -4.73 8.94 5.56
CA GLN A 156 -4.79 7.50 5.29
C GLN A 156 -3.43 6.97 4.80
N GLU A 157 -2.83 7.62 3.81
CA GLU A 157 -1.53 7.23 3.26
C GLU A 157 -0.42 7.42 4.30
N GLY A 158 -0.45 8.51 5.06
CA GLY A 158 0.48 8.75 6.15
C GLY A 158 0.39 7.67 7.23
N SER A 159 -0.82 7.32 7.68
CA SER A 159 -1.05 6.25 8.65
C SER A 159 -0.56 4.90 8.13
N SER A 160 -0.90 4.56 6.88
CA SER A 160 -0.44 3.33 6.23
C SER A 160 1.08 3.27 6.12
N ALA A 161 1.73 4.37 5.73
CA ALA A 161 3.18 4.47 5.65
C ALA A 161 3.83 4.25 7.03
N ILE A 162 3.29 4.86 8.09
CA ILE A 162 3.76 4.66 9.46
C ILE A 162 3.60 3.20 9.89
N SER A 163 2.43 2.59 9.62
CA SER A 163 2.21 1.17 9.94
C SER A 163 3.17 0.25 9.21
N LYS A 164 3.47 0.52 7.93
CA LYS A 164 4.47 -0.24 7.15
C LYS A 164 5.87 -0.09 7.74
N VAL A 165 6.30 1.13 8.06
CA VAL A 165 7.60 1.38 8.69
C VAL A 165 7.69 0.66 10.04
N LYS A 166 6.63 0.72 10.85
CA LYS A 166 6.60 0.01 12.14
C LYS A 166 6.69 -1.50 11.97
N ALA A 167 5.90 -2.09 11.07
CA ALA A 167 5.94 -3.51 10.80
C ALA A 167 7.32 -3.97 10.29
N GLU A 168 7.96 -3.16 9.45
CA GLU A 168 9.33 -3.41 8.99
C GLU A 168 10.34 -3.35 10.15
N LEU A 169 10.26 -2.32 11.00
CA LEU A 169 11.12 -2.21 12.18
C LEU A 169 10.89 -3.37 13.15
N ASP A 170 9.65 -3.79 13.35
CA ASP A 170 9.33 -4.96 14.18
C ASP A 170 9.95 -6.23 13.58
N ARG A 171 9.90 -6.42 12.25
CA ARG A 171 10.56 -7.54 11.55
C ARG A 171 12.08 -7.50 11.69
N LEU A 172 12.69 -6.32 11.60
CA LEU A 172 14.14 -6.15 11.78
C LEU A 172 14.58 -6.37 13.24
N ASN A 173 13.78 -5.91 14.21
CA ASN A 173 14.05 -6.04 15.65
C ASN A 173 13.71 -7.41 16.22
N SER A 174 12.80 -8.17 15.59
CA SER A 174 12.54 -9.55 15.97
C SER A 174 13.80 -10.37 15.72
N MET A 175 14.58 -10.56 16.79
CA MET A 175 15.89 -11.19 16.76
C MET A 175 15.85 -12.51 15.98
N SER A 176 16.69 -12.60 14.94
CA SER A 176 16.89 -13.71 14.01
C SER A 176 15.97 -13.74 12.77
N ILE A 177 16.11 -12.74 11.89
CA ILE A 177 15.93 -13.03 10.46
C ILE A 177 17.04 -14.01 10.06
N GLN A 178 16.70 -15.30 10.14
CA GLN A 178 17.62 -16.37 9.77
C GLN A 178 17.89 -16.31 8.27
N SER A 179 19.13 -16.61 7.92
CA SER A 179 19.52 -16.73 6.52
C SER A 179 18.79 -17.92 5.89
N GLU A 180 18.15 -17.69 4.75
CA GLU A 180 17.61 -18.73 3.87
C GLU A 180 18.63 -19.15 2.80
N TRP A 181 19.81 -18.51 2.76
CA TRP A 181 20.89 -19.00 1.92
C TRP A 181 21.34 -20.37 2.40
N ARG A 182 21.51 -21.29 1.43
CA ARG A 182 22.17 -22.56 1.67
C ARG A 182 23.69 -22.36 1.73
N THR A 183 24.44 -23.45 1.94
CA THR A 183 25.90 -23.42 1.80
C THR A 183 26.28 -22.90 0.41
N SER A 184 26.96 -21.76 0.40
CA SER A 184 27.46 -21.14 -0.82
C SER A 184 28.93 -21.52 -0.99
N GLN A 185 29.44 -21.47 -2.22
CA GLN A 185 30.85 -21.76 -2.48
C GLN A 185 31.38 -20.74 -3.48
N LEU A 186 32.64 -20.37 -3.31
CA LEU A 186 33.38 -19.65 -4.33
C LEU A 186 33.53 -20.55 -5.57
N ASN A 187 33.48 -19.92 -6.75
CA ASN A 187 33.81 -20.63 -7.98
C ASN A 187 35.29 -21.09 -7.92
N ALA A 188 35.57 -22.30 -8.38
CA ALA A 188 36.92 -22.86 -8.46
C ALA A 188 37.89 -22.00 -9.30
N GLU A 189 37.35 -21.18 -10.21
CA GLU A 189 38.11 -20.22 -11.02
C GLU A 189 38.32 -18.86 -10.34
N SER A 190 37.93 -18.70 -9.06
CA SER A 190 38.13 -17.43 -8.36
C SER A 190 39.62 -17.11 -8.25
N ARG A 191 40.01 -15.92 -8.73
CA ARG A 191 41.40 -15.44 -8.79
C ARG A 191 41.75 -14.45 -7.67
N TYR A 192 40.77 -14.04 -6.88
CA TYR A 192 40.92 -13.00 -5.86
C TYR A 192 40.52 -13.56 -4.49
N ASP A 193 41.31 -13.22 -3.48
CA ASP A 193 41.03 -13.55 -2.07
C ASP A 193 40.29 -12.41 -1.35
N ASP A 194 40.44 -11.16 -1.84
CA ASP A 194 39.84 -9.96 -1.27
C ASP A 194 38.82 -9.32 -2.22
N TYR A 195 37.66 -8.97 -1.69
CA TYR A 195 36.57 -8.29 -2.41
C TYR A 195 36.19 -7.01 -1.70
N ILE A 196 36.25 -5.89 -2.43
CA ILE A 196 35.96 -4.56 -1.88
C ILE A 196 34.74 -4.00 -2.62
N LEU A 197 33.68 -3.70 -1.85
CA LEU A 197 32.49 -3.01 -2.34
C LEU A 197 32.44 -1.61 -1.72
N VAL A 198 32.58 -0.58 -2.56
CA VAL A 198 32.41 0.81 -2.15
C VAL A 198 30.99 1.24 -2.50
N ILE A 199 30.21 1.60 -1.48
CA ILE A 199 28.84 2.10 -1.64
C ILE A 199 28.88 3.62 -1.49
N GLY A 200 28.76 4.33 -2.61
CA GLY A 200 28.67 5.80 -2.62
C GLY A 200 27.30 6.33 -2.19
N GLU A 201 27.20 7.65 -2.01
CA GLU A 201 25.96 8.35 -1.64
C GLU A 201 25.69 9.49 -2.63
N SER A 202 24.47 9.56 -3.15
CA SER A 202 23.93 10.65 -3.99
C SER A 202 24.71 11.03 -5.27
N ALA A 203 25.81 10.34 -5.60
CA ALA A 203 26.58 10.59 -6.82
C ALA A 203 25.79 10.19 -8.07
N ARG A 204 25.77 11.07 -9.08
CA ARG A 204 25.04 10.84 -10.34
C ARG A 204 25.99 10.75 -11.51
N LYS A 205 25.75 9.76 -12.36
CA LYS A 205 26.53 9.49 -13.57
C LYS A 205 26.66 10.71 -14.49
N ASP A 206 25.59 11.46 -14.69
CA ASP A 206 25.56 12.63 -15.60
C ASP A 206 26.44 13.80 -15.13
N TYR A 207 26.92 13.76 -13.89
CA TYR A 207 27.88 14.72 -13.32
C TYR A 207 29.30 14.16 -13.21
N HIS A 208 29.62 12.99 -13.79
CA HIS A 208 30.96 12.41 -13.73
C HIS A 208 31.70 12.56 -15.05
N HIS A 209 32.91 13.13 -15.03
CA HIS A 209 33.75 13.31 -16.22
C HIS A 209 33.99 12.01 -16.99
N ALA A 210 34.27 10.90 -16.29
CA ALA A 210 34.52 9.62 -16.94
C ALA A 210 33.31 9.07 -17.71
N TYR A 211 32.12 9.65 -17.52
CA TYR A 211 30.90 9.36 -18.28
C TYR A 211 30.50 10.48 -19.26
N GLY A 212 31.37 11.48 -19.48
CA GLY A 212 31.20 12.54 -20.47
C GLY A 212 30.82 13.92 -19.90
N TYR A 213 30.82 14.12 -18.58
CA TYR A 213 30.59 15.45 -18.00
C TYR A 213 31.75 16.42 -18.32
N PRO A 214 31.50 17.69 -18.68
CA PRO A 214 32.56 18.58 -19.18
C PRO A 214 33.69 18.91 -18.21
N ALA A 215 33.42 18.95 -16.89
CA ALA A 215 34.45 19.28 -15.90
C ALA A 215 35.21 18.01 -15.49
N GLU A 216 36.55 18.08 -15.42
CA GLU A 216 37.45 16.98 -15.03
C GLU A 216 37.39 16.62 -13.54
N ASN A 217 36.22 16.21 -13.05
CA ASN A 217 35.96 15.97 -11.63
C ASN A 217 36.13 14.50 -11.19
N THR A 218 36.54 13.61 -12.10
CA THR A 218 36.79 12.19 -11.80
C THR A 218 38.12 11.71 -12.42
N PRO A 219 39.25 12.38 -12.14
CA PRO A 219 40.53 12.09 -12.78
C PRO A 219 41.01 10.66 -12.52
N PHE A 220 40.92 10.18 -11.27
CA PHE A 220 41.30 8.80 -10.93
C PHE A 220 40.45 7.76 -11.67
N MET A 221 39.13 7.92 -11.67
CA MET A 221 38.21 7.00 -12.37
C MET A 221 38.46 7.00 -13.89
N SER A 222 38.92 8.11 -14.46
CA SER A 222 39.20 8.25 -15.90
C SER A 222 40.51 7.57 -16.33
N SER A 223 41.45 7.36 -15.41
CA SER A 223 42.78 6.78 -15.70
C SER A 223 43.00 5.40 -15.06
N ALA A 224 42.13 4.96 -14.16
CA ALA A 224 42.28 3.69 -13.45
C ALA A 224 42.11 2.49 -14.40
N ASN A 225 42.84 1.41 -14.13
CA ASN A 225 42.67 0.15 -14.85
C ASN A 225 41.40 -0.56 -14.35
N GLY A 226 40.26 -0.25 -14.97
CA GLY A 226 38.96 -0.78 -14.59
C GLY A 226 37.94 -0.70 -15.72
N ILE A 227 36.74 -1.24 -15.47
CA ILE A 227 35.62 -1.23 -16.42
C ILE A 227 34.59 -0.21 -15.93
N LEU A 228 34.28 0.79 -16.76
CA LEU A 228 33.15 1.68 -16.53
C LEU A 228 31.88 1.00 -17.02
N ILE A 229 30.91 0.85 -16.14
CA ILE A 229 29.62 0.22 -16.45
C ILE A 229 28.60 1.32 -16.69
N ASP A 230 28.01 1.30 -17.87
CA ASP A 230 26.88 2.17 -18.23
C ASP A 230 25.57 1.36 -18.23
N GLY A 231 24.46 2.01 -17.83
CA GLY A 231 23.11 1.44 -17.85
C GLY A 231 22.56 0.99 -16.49
N LEU A 232 23.27 1.25 -15.38
CA LEU A 232 22.76 0.96 -14.04
C LEU A 232 21.85 2.08 -13.52
N THR A 233 20.73 1.69 -12.90
CA THR A 233 19.79 2.58 -12.23
C THR A 233 19.65 2.16 -10.78
N ALA A 234 19.56 3.12 -9.85
CA ALA A 234 19.33 2.83 -8.44
C ALA A 234 18.00 2.10 -8.22
N GLY A 235 17.97 1.12 -7.31
CA GLY A 235 16.76 0.36 -6.99
C GLY A 235 15.66 1.19 -6.33
N GLY A 236 15.98 2.36 -5.79
CA GLY A 236 15.01 3.26 -5.15
C GLY A 236 15.41 4.73 -5.25
N THR A 237 14.53 5.60 -4.74
CA THR A 237 14.70 7.07 -4.79
C THR A 237 15.40 7.65 -3.57
N ASN A 238 15.71 6.84 -2.57
CA ASN A 238 16.45 7.22 -1.37
C ASN A 238 17.34 6.06 -0.90
N THR A 239 18.29 6.35 -0.01
CA THR A 239 19.29 5.39 0.49
C THR A 239 18.66 4.09 1.01
N ILE A 240 17.60 4.16 1.82
CA ILE A 240 16.97 2.97 2.39
C ILE A 240 16.32 2.11 1.31
N ALA A 241 15.56 2.73 0.40
CA ALA A 241 14.89 2.03 -0.69
C ALA A 241 15.90 1.38 -1.66
N SER A 242 16.99 2.08 -1.97
CA SER A 242 18.03 1.57 -2.85
C SER A 242 18.82 0.43 -2.21
N LEU A 243 19.30 0.62 -0.98
CA LEU A 243 20.18 -0.36 -0.34
C LEU A 243 19.45 -1.62 0.09
N LYS A 244 18.19 -1.55 0.52
CA LYS A 244 17.44 -2.77 0.84
C LYS A 244 17.27 -3.69 -0.38
N LEU A 245 17.17 -3.13 -1.59
CA LEU A 245 17.07 -3.89 -2.83
C LEU A 245 18.44 -4.36 -3.34
N MET A 246 19.46 -3.51 -3.24
CA MET A 246 20.82 -3.83 -3.68
C MET A 246 21.48 -4.92 -2.82
N LEU A 247 21.24 -4.90 -1.50
CA LEU A 247 21.95 -5.74 -0.53
C LEU A 247 21.16 -6.99 -0.12
N THR A 248 20.04 -7.26 -0.78
CA THR A 248 19.28 -8.51 -0.63
C THR A 248 19.08 -9.14 -2.01
N LYS A 249 18.52 -10.35 -2.06
CA LYS A 249 17.89 -10.86 -3.28
C LYS A 249 16.43 -10.39 -3.30
N PRO A 250 16.08 -9.28 -3.96
CA PRO A 250 14.76 -8.68 -3.84
C PRO A 250 13.68 -9.46 -4.60
N ASP A 251 12.43 -9.25 -4.20
CA ASP A 251 11.26 -9.54 -5.02
C ASP A 251 11.13 -8.46 -6.09
N THR A 252 11.38 -8.81 -7.34
CA THR A 252 11.37 -7.88 -8.49
C THR A 252 9.98 -7.53 -9.00
N GLU A 253 8.94 -8.26 -8.58
CA GLU A 253 7.55 -7.93 -8.89
C GLU A 253 7.03 -6.87 -7.92
N LYS A 254 7.37 -7.01 -6.64
CA LYS A 254 6.92 -6.10 -5.57
C LYS A 254 7.87 -4.95 -5.26
N TRP A 255 9.12 -5.03 -5.74
CA TRP A 255 10.19 -4.10 -5.39
C TRP A 255 10.42 -4.02 -3.87
N GLU A 256 10.44 -5.18 -3.23
CA GLU A 256 10.68 -5.34 -1.79
C GLU A 256 11.97 -6.15 -1.54
N GLY A 257 12.73 -5.76 -0.50
CA GLY A 257 13.94 -6.47 -0.12
C GLY A 257 13.62 -7.71 0.72
N GLU A 258 14.37 -8.78 0.54
CA GLU A 258 14.23 -10.00 1.35
C GLU A 258 15.43 -10.18 2.27
N TYR A 259 15.26 -9.80 3.54
CA TYR A 259 16.33 -9.79 4.53
C TYR A 259 16.81 -11.19 4.94
N SER A 260 16.02 -12.24 4.71
CA SER A 260 16.49 -13.64 4.87
C SER A 260 17.47 -14.05 3.77
N LEU A 261 17.46 -13.32 2.65
CA LEU A 261 18.36 -13.49 1.51
C LEU A 261 19.29 -12.27 1.37
N GLY A 262 19.90 -11.86 2.49
CA GLY A 262 20.84 -10.74 2.55
C GLY A 262 22.22 -11.09 1.98
N MET A 263 22.88 -10.12 1.33
CA MET A 263 24.20 -10.30 0.71
C MET A 263 25.29 -10.68 1.74
N ILE A 264 25.25 -10.11 2.95
CA ILE A 264 26.23 -10.43 4.01
C ILE A 264 26.12 -11.89 4.43
N ASP A 265 24.90 -12.41 4.60
CA ASP A 265 24.68 -13.82 4.91
C ASP A 265 25.15 -14.74 3.79
N LEU A 266 24.94 -14.34 2.52
CA LEU A 266 25.44 -15.06 1.36
C LEU A 266 26.97 -15.19 1.40
N ILE A 267 27.67 -14.07 1.60
CA ILE A 267 29.13 -14.03 1.68
C ILE A 267 29.65 -14.90 2.83
N LYS A 268 29.04 -14.81 4.02
CA LYS A 268 29.41 -15.63 5.18
C LYS A 268 29.15 -17.11 4.94
N SER A 269 28.05 -17.47 4.26
CA SER A 269 27.75 -18.85 3.89
C SER A 269 28.75 -19.46 2.90
N ALA A 270 29.56 -18.61 2.24
CA ALA A 270 30.67 -19.02 1.39
C ALA A 270 32.02 -19.09 2.14
N GLY A 271 32.04 -18.88 3.46
CA GLY A 271 33.24 -18.94 4.29
C GLY A 271 34.11 -17.68 4.26
N ILE A 272 33.63 -16.59 3.64
CA ILE A 272 34.38 -15.35 3.52
C ILE A 272 34.12 -14.46 4.74
N LYS A 273 35.20 -13.95 5.34
CA LYS A 273 35.11 -13.02 6.47
C LYS A 273 34.59 -11.65 6.00
N THR A 274 33.63 -11.10 6.73
CA THR A 274 32.91 -9.88 6.33
C THR A 274 33.24 -8.69 7.23
N TYR A 275 33.49 -7.54 6.59
CA TYR A 275 33.77 -6.26 7.25
C TYR A 275 32.80 -5.19 6.73
N TRP A 276 32.25 -4.38 7.63
CA TRP A 276 31.39 -3.24 7.26
C TRP A 276 31.93 -1.93 7.83
N LEU A 277 32.46 -1.05 6.99
CA LEU A 277 32.96 0.28 7.40
C LEU A 277 32.00 1.35 6.88
N SER A 278 31.50 2.20 7.76
CA SER A 278 30.46 3.17 7.41
C SER A 278 30.70 4.53 8.04
N ASN A 279 30.62 5.56 7.19
CA ASN A 279 30.52 6.97 7.60
C ASN A 279 29.06 7.48 7.55
N GLN A 280 28.09 6.57 7.42
CA GLN A 280 26.66 6.86 7.56
C GLN A 280 26.25 6.79 9.03
N GLY A 281 25.21 7.54 9.38
CA GLY A 281 24.68 7.58 10.73
C GLY A 281 24.19 6.22 11.22
N TYR A 282 24.59 5.84 12.43
CA TYR A 282 24.17 4.63 13.13
C TYR A 282 23.46 5.00 14.44
N LEU A 283 22.15 4.76 14.51
CA LEU A 283 21.34 5.05 15.70
C LEU A 283 21.18 3.84 16.65
N GLY A 284 21.46 2.62 16.20
CA GLY A 284 21.24 1.40 17.00
C GLY A 284 21.25 0.11 16.18
N THR A 285 21.00 -1.03 16.85
CA THR A 285 21.20 -2.39 16.30
C THR A 285 20.23 -2.74 15.16
N PHE A 286 19.07 -2.10 15.05
CA PHE A 286 18.07 -2.44 14.01
C PHE A 286 17.23 -1.23 13.54
N ASP A 287 17.74 -0.01 13.72
CA ASP A 287 16.96 1.22 13.45
C ASP A 287 16.73 1.49 11.96
N THR A 288 17.56 0.90 11.10
CA THR A 288 17.37 0.93 9.65
C THR A 288 17.67 -0.44 9.03
N PRO A 289 17.06 -0.75 7.87
CA PRO A 289 17.43 -1.93 7.07
C PRO A 289 18.94 -2.07 6.84
N VAL A 290 19.63 -0.95 6.60
CA VAL A 290 21.07 -0.91 6.32
C VAL A 290 21.87 -1.28 7.56
N SER A 291 21.54 -0.70 8.72
CA SER A 291 22.18 -1.04 9.99
C SER A 291 21.97 -2.50 10.36
N SER A 292 20.77 -3.04 10.11
CA SER A 292 20.46 -4.45 10.36
C SER A 292 21.33 -5.39 9.51
N LEU A 293 21.47 -5.12 8.20
CA LEU A 293 22.34 -5.88 7.30
C LEU A 293 23.82 -5.74 7.70
N ALA A 294 24.27 -4.53 7.98
CA ALA A 294 25.64 -4.26 8.43
C ALA A 294 25.99 -5.03 9.71
N ASN A 295 25.03 -5.14 10.63
CA ASN A 295 25.19 -5.85 11.90
C ASN A 295 25.32 -7.37 11.76
N LYS A 296 25.04 -7.94 10.59
CA LYS A 296 25.30 -9.35 10.29
C LYS A 296 26.78 -9.62 9.94
N SER A 297 27.55 -8.57 9.66
CA SER A 297 28.99 -8.67 9.34
C SER A 297 29.79 -9.13 10.56
N ASP A 298 30.92 -9.80 10.33
CA ASP A 298 31.78 -10.30 11.42
C ASP A 298 32.44 -9.15 12.18
N GLU A 299 32.85 -8.10 11.46
CA GLU A 299 33.43 -6.88 12.00
C GLU A 299 32.73 -5.65 11.41
N LYS A 300 32.54 -4.61 12.23
CA LYS A 300 31.91 -3.37 11.77
C LYS A 300 32.49 -2.13 12.46
N LEU A 301 32.52 -1.02 11.72
CA LEU A 301 32.89 0.30 12.21
C LEU A 301 31.88 1.33 11.70
N PHE A 302 31.33 2.12 12.60
CA PHE A 302 30.49 3.28 12.28
C PHE A 302 31.12 4.54 12.86
N LEU A 303 31.58 5.45 12.00
CA LEU A 303 32.19 6.71 12.44
C LEU A 303 31.17 7.65 13.07
N LYS A 304 29.94 7.66 12.55
CA LYS A 304 28.81 8.46 13.06
C LYS A 304 27.91 7.60 13.93
N SER A 305 28.20 7.51 15.22
CA SER A 305 27.34 6.85 16.22
C SER A 305 27.19 7.72 17.47
N GLY A 306 26.05 7.58 18.17
CA GLY A 306 25.75 8.34 19.38
C GLY A 306 25.84 9.86 19.18
N ASP A 307 26.64 10.53 20.02
CA ASP A 307 26.81 11.99 20.02
C ASP A 307 27.45 12.57 18.74
N SER A 308 28.03 11.72 17.88
CA SER A 308 28.67 12.14 16.63
C SER A 308 27.75 12.05 15.40
N PHE A 309 26.46 11.73 15.59
CA PHE A 309 25.51 11.50 14.48
C PHE A 309 25.37 12.69 13.51
N HIS A 310 25.47 13.91 14.02
CA HIS A 310 25.33 15.15 13.24
C HIS A 310 26.67 15.76 12.79
N GLN A 311 27.80 15.12 13.12
CA GLN A 311 29.11 15.66 12.75
C GLN A 311 29.40 15.40 11.27
N ASN A 312 30.00 16.40 10.62
CA ASN A 312 30.47 16.25 9.25
C ASN A 312 31.86 15.61 9.25
N ILE A 313 31.89 14.28 9.24
CA ILE A 313 33.09 13.45 9.22
C ILE A 313 33.42 13.10 7.77
N SER A 314 34.72 13.12 7.42
CA SER A 314 35.21 12.84 6.08
C SER A 314 35.18 11.34 5.78
N ASP A 315 34.84 10.94 4.55
CA ASP A 315 34.91 9.52 4.14
C ASP A 315 36.35 8.98 4.17
N PHE A 316 37.37 9.86 4.08
CA PHE A 316 38.77 9.48 4.23
C PHE A 316 39.09 8.93 5.62
N ASP A 317 38.28 9.23 6.64
CA ASP A 317 38.49 8.73 7.99
C ASP A 317 38.18 7.21 8.11
N LEU A 318 37.62 6.59 7.06
CA LEU A 318 37.50 5.13 6.95
C LEU A 318 38.82 4.45 6.55
N LEU A 319 39.75 5.18 5.91
CA LEU A 319 40.98 4.61 5.35
C LEU A 319 41.89 3.97 6.41
N PRO A 320 42.15 4.57 7.58
CA PRO A 320 43.06 3.95 8.55
C PRO A 320 42.58 2.57 9.02
N LYS A 321 41.27 2.40 9.20
CA LYS A 321 40.70 1.08 9.55
C LYS A 321 40.74 0.12 8.36
N PHE A 322 40.46 0.63 7.15
CA PHE A 322 40.51 -0.16 5.93
C PHE A 322 41.91 -0.71 5.65
N GLU A 323 42.94 0.14 5.71
CA GLU A 323 44.36 -0.24 5.55
C GLU A 323 44.75 -1.33 6.56
N HIS A 324 44.37 -1.16 7.83
CA HIS A 324 44.63 -2.15 8.85
C HIS A 324 43.94 -3.50 8.57
N ILE A 325 42.75 -3.51 7.97
CA ILE A 325 42.02 -4.76 7.65
C ILE A 325 42.71 -5.50 6.50
N ILE A 326 43.09 -4.81 5.42
CA ILE A 326 43.69 -5.45 4.24
C ILE A 326 45.11 -5.96 4.48
N GLU A 327 45.81 -5.44 5.49
CA GLU A 327 47.13 -5.93 5.89
C GLU A 327 47.06 -7.20 6.76
N GLN A 328 45.91 -7.51 7.35
CA GLN A 328 45.72 -8.71 8.16
C GLN A 328 45.64 -9.95 7.27
N LYS A 329 46.54 -10.91 7.49
CA LYS A 329 46.42 -12.23 6.85
C LYS A 329 45.24 -12.99 7.44
N THR A 330 44.22 -13.26 6.63
CA THR A 330 43.10 -14.11 7.02
C THR A 330 43.53 -15.58 6.93
N HIS A 331 43.55 -16.31 8.04
CA HIS A 331 43.98 -17.72 8.10
C HIS A 331 42.93 -18.75 7.63
N SER A 332 41.87 -18.30 6.95
CA SER A 332 40.79 -19.16 6.48
C SER A 332 40.69 -19.07 4.96
N LYS A 333 40.85 -20.19 4.27
CA LYS A 333 40.37 -20.41 2.90
C LYS A 333 39.06 -21.16 2.94
#